data_AF-A0A1M3JZH3-F1
#
_entry.id   AF-A0A1M3JZH3-F1
#
_cell.length_a   1.000
_cell.length_b   1.000
_cell.length_c   1.000
_cell.angle_alpha   90.00
_cell.angle_beta   90.00
_cell.angle_gamma   90.00
#
_symmetry.space_group_name_H-M   'P 1'
#
loop_
_entity.id
_entity.type
_entity.pdbx_description
1 polymer ?
#
loop_
_entity_poly.entity_id
_entity_poly.type
_entity_poly.pdbx_seq_one_letter_code
_entity_poly.pdbx_strand_id
1 'polypeptide(L)'
;MSSKRKQVNQSREHKEKDALPLAVKHLAQLNGVDPQQIVDWKTYKCGKVVFVTANSMKFIAERIGLDFLANSDEASHDSQP
;
A
#
# COMPACT_ATOMS: atom_id res chain seq x y z
N MET A 1 26.91 -6.69 27.05
CA MET A 1 25.51 -6.83 26.59
C MET A 1 25.23 -5.73 25.57
N SER A 2 25.32 -6.02 24.26
CA SER A 2 25.17 -5.02 23.20
C SER A 2 23.75 -5.04 22.63
N SER A 3 22.92 -4.07 23.00
CA SER A 3 21.61 -3.86 22.38
C SER A 3 21.77 -3.08 21.06
N LYS A 4 21.99 -3.82 19.97
CA LYS A 4 22.04 -3.27 18.61
C LYS A 4 20.60 -3.01 18.15
N ARG A 5 20.05 -1.84 18.48
CA ARG A 5 18.76 -1.36 17.95
C ARG A 5 18.90 -1.20 16.44
N LYS A 6 18.34 -2.15 15.68
CA LYS A 6 18.17 -2.00 14.23
C LYS A 6 17.12 -0.93 14.01
N GLN A 7 17.58 0.29 13.81
CA GLN A 7 16.81 1.42 13.34
C GLN A 7 16.33 1.05 11.93
N VAL A 8 15.10 0.55 11.84
CA VAL A 8 14.46 0.26 10.56
C VAL A 8 14.23 1.61 9.92
N ASN A 9 15.04 1.94 8.91
CA ASN A 9 14.73 2.92 7.88
C ASN A 9 13.42 2.49 7.21
N GLN A 10 12.28 2.84 7.81
CA GLN A 10 11.06 3.02 7.05
C GLN A 10 11.12 4.44 6.55
N SER A 11 11.71 4.57 5.37
CA SER A 11 11.57 5.69 4.46
C SER A 11 10.14 6.20 4.57
N ARG A 12 9.93 7.26 5.36
CA ARG A 12 8.73 8.10 5.27
C ARG A 12 8.87 8.84 3.95
N GLU A 13 8.73 8.10 2.86
CA GLU A 13 8.33 8.69 1.60
C GLU A 13 6.90 9.16 1.84
N HIS A 14 6.79 10.41 2.30
CA HIS A 14 5.61 11.21 2.05
C HIS A 14 5.40 11.18 0.53
N LYS A 15 4.69 10.15 0.04
CA LYS A 15 4.20 10.13 -1.34
C LYS A 15 3.12 11.19 -1.40
N GLU A 16 3.55 12.39 -1.77
CA GLU A 16 2.75 13.48 -2.30
C GLU A 16 1.61 12.95 -3.15
N LYS A 17 0.37 12.82 -2.64
CA LYS A 17 -0.88 12.69 -3.44
C LYS A 17 -0.83 11.73 -4.66
N ASP A 18 0.14 10.84 -4.71
CA ASP A 18 0.49 10.04 -5.87
C ASP A 18 -0.35 8.80 -5.80
N ALA A 19 -1.06 8.54 -6.89
CA ALA A 19 -2.22 7.69 -6.97
C ALA A 19 -2.16 6.48 -6.01
N LEU A 20 -3.12 6.41 -5.08
CA LEU A 20 -3.30 5.23 -4.23
C LEU A 20 -3.25 3.96 -5.10
N PRO A 21 -2.50 2.92 -4.69
CA PRO A 21 -2.43 1.68 -5.45
C PRO A 21 -3.82 1.15 -5.71
N LEU A 22 -4.01 0.51 -6.87
CA LEU A 22 -5.30 -0.04 -7.26
C LEU A 22 -5.85 -0.97 -6.17
N ALA A 23 -4.98 -1.77 -5.54
CA ALA A 23 -5.32 -2.66 -4.41
C ALA A 23 -5.92 -1.91 -3.21
N VAL A 24 -5.37 -0.75 -2.87
CA VAL A 24 -5.85 0.08 -1.76
C VAL A 24 -7.17 0.75 -2.14
N LYS A 25 -7.30 1.29 -3.35
CA LYS A 25 -8.55 1.89 -3.86
C LYS A 25 -9.68 0.89 -3.90
N HIS A 26 -9.42 -0.31 -4.43
CA HIS A 26 -10.41 -1.37 -4.53
C HIS A 26 -10.84 -1.83 -3.14
N LEU A 27 -9.90 -2.02 -2.21
CA LEU A 27 -10.23 -2.38 -0.83
C LEU A 27 -11.06 -1.29 -0.15
N ALA A 28 -10.72 -0.03 -0.35
CA ALA A 28 -11.48 1.09 0.19
C ALA A 28 -12.92 1.08 -0.34
N GLN A 29 -13.10 0.94 -1.65
CA GLN A 29 -14.41 0.88 -2.29
C GLN A 29 -15.26 -0.29 -1.79
N LEU A 30 -14.67 -1.48 -1.63
CA LEU A 30 -15.35 -2.65 -1.06
C LEU A 30 -15.83 -2.43 0.38
N ASN A 31 -15.13 -1.60 1.15
CA ASN A 31 -15.48 -1.27 2.53
C ASN A 31 -16.28 0.04 2.65
N GLY A 32 -16.69 0.65 1.54
CA GLY A 32 -17.40 1.94 1.53
C GLY A 32 -16.56 3.12 2.03
N VAL A 33 -15.23 2.98 1.99
CA VAL A 33 -14.28 4.02 2.38
C VAL A 33 -13.92 4.86 1.16
N ASP A 34 -14.05 6.18 1.30
CA ASP A 34 -13.55 7.12 0.29
C ASP A 34 -12.01 7.06 0.26
N PRO A 35 -11.38 6.79 -0.89
CA PRO A 35 -9.93 6.82 -1.03
C PRO A 35 -9.30 8.14 -0.55
N GLN A 36 -10.00 9.27 -0.65
CA GLN A 36 -9.52 10.56 -0.15
C GLN A 36 -9.40 10.62 1.38
N GLN A 37 -10.12 9.76 2.10
CA GLN A 37 -10.02 9.64 3.54
C GLN A 37 -8.83 8.79 3.99
N ILE A 38 -8.12 8.13 3.06
CA ILE A 38 -6.96 7.30 3.41
C ILE A 38 -5.76 8.19 3.67
N VAL A 39 -5.26 8.14 4.90
CA VAL A 39 -4.12 8.95 5.37
C VAL A 39 -2.81 8.18 5.37
N ASP A 40 -2.88 6.84 5.46
CA ASP A 40 -1.71 5.97 5.41
C ASP A 40 -2.08 4.62 4.82
N TRP A 41 -1.15 3.99 4.11
CA TRP A 41 -1.38 2.67 3.51
C TRP A 41 -0.09 1.91 3.31
N LYS A 42 -0.20 0.59 3.28
CA LYS A 42 0.91 -0.33 3.08
C LYS A 42 0.43 -1.60 2.39
N THR A 43 1.09 -1.95 1.30
CA THR A 43 0.93 -3.23 0.62
C THR A 43 2.12 -4.14 0.95
N TYR A 44 1.88 -5.44 1.00
CA TYR A 44 2.90 -6.46 1.25
C TYR A 44 2.89 -7.45 0.09
N LYS A 45 4.07 -7.91 -0.31
CA LYS A 45 4.25 -8.87 -1.42
C LYS A 45 3.48 -10.19 -1.25
N CYS A 46 3.03 -10.51 -0.03
CA CYS A 46 2.22 -11.69 0.25
C CYS A 46 0.72 -11.52 -0.07
N GLY A 47 0.28 -10.43 -0.71
CA GLY A 47 -1.15 -10.18 -0.93
C GLY A 47 -1.85 -9.47 0.23
N LYS A 48 -1.10 -8.99 1.23
CA LYS A 48 -1.67 -8.27 2.37
C LYS A 48 -1.70 -6.77 2.09
N VAL A 49 -2.83 -6.13 2.35
CA VAL A 49 -3.01 -4.69 2.21
C VAL A 49 -3.55 -4.13 3.51
N VAL A 50 -2.97 -3.03 3.95
CA VAL A 50 -3.36 -2.30 5.15
C VAL A 50 -3.56 -0.84 4.77
N PHE A 51 -4.65 -0.24 5.19
CA PHE A 51 -4.83 1.21 5.08
C PHE A 51 -5.47 1.79 6.33
N VAL A 52 -5.22 3.07 6.58
CA VAL A 52 -5.72 3.84 7.71
C VAL A 52 -6.45 5.06 7.18
N THR A 53 -7.63 5.31 7.71
CA THR A 53 -8.47 6.45 7.35
C THR A 53 -8.29 7.63 8.31
N ALA A 54 -8.76 8.81 7.91
CA ALA A 54 -8.65 10.06 8.68
C ALA A 54 -9.33 10.00 10.05
N ASN A 55 -10.35 9.14 10.20
CA ASN A 55 -11.00 8.84 11.47
C ASN A 55 -10.22 7.83 12.34
N SER A 56 -8.96 7.54 12.01
CA SER A 56 -8.09 6.55 12.69
C SER A 56 -8.55 5.10 12.61
N MET A 57 -9.49 4.78 11.71
CA MET A 57 -9.93 3.40 11.47
C MET A 57 -8.92 2.67 10.59
N LYS A 58 -8.59 1.43 10.94
CA LYS A 58 -7.58 0.63 10.25
C LYS A 58 -8.23 -0.58 9.58
N PHE A 59 -7.96 -0.73 8.30
CA PHE A 59 -8.45 -1.84 7.49
C PHE A 59 -7.28 -2.74 7.11
N ILE A 60 -7.52 -4.05 7.20
CA ILE A 60 -6.53 -5.08 6.91
C ILE A 60 -7.22 -6.11 6.03
N ALA A 61 -6.66 -6.35 4.85
CA ALA A 61 -7.04 -7.45 3.99
C ALA A 61 -5.88 -8.39 3.78
N GLU A 62 -6.14 -9.68 3.94
CA GLU A 62 -5.19 -10.76 3.72
C GLU A 62 -5.73 -11.59 2.56
N ARG A 63 -4.89 -11.88 1.56
CA ARG A 63 -5.25 -12.53 0.27
C ARG A 63 -5.91 -11.64 -0.78
N ILE A 64 -5.46 -10.39 -0.94
CA ILE A 64 -5.62 -9.76 -2.26
C ILE A 64 -4.72 -10.56 -3.21
N GLY A 65 -5.30 -11.10 -4.30
CA GLY A 65 -4.58 -11.90 -5.28
C GLY A 65 -3.25 -11.24 -5.65
N LEU A 66 -2.16 -12.01 -5.66
CA LEU A 66 -0.83 -11.49 -6.00
C LEU A 66 -0.81 -10.83 -7.39
N ASP A 67 -1.66 -11.33 -8.29
CA ASP A 67 -2.03 -10.76 -9.59
C ASP A 67 -2.44 -9.28 -9.53
N PHE A 68 -3.13 -8.87 -8.47
CA PHE A 68 -3.59 -7.48 -8.28
C PHE A 68 -2.48 -6.56 -7.75
N LEU A 69 -1.48 -7.12 -7.06
CA LEU A 69 -0.33 -6.35 -6.55
C LEU A 69 0.79 -6.22 -7.58
N ALA A 70 1.00 -7.23 -8.43
CA ALA A 70 2.03 -7.22 -9.48
C ALA A 70 1.80 -6.14 -10.54
N ASN A 71 0.53 -5.80 -10.82
CA ASN A 71 0.16 -4.72 -11.74
C ASN A 71 0.46 -3.30 -11.21
N SER A 72 1.00 -3.16 -9.99
CA SER A 72 1.35 -1.84 -9.43
C SER A 72 2.78 -1.39 -9.75
N ASP A 73 3.62 -2.23 -10.36
CA ASP A 73 5.05 -1.97 -10.59
C ASP A 73 5.49 -2.11 -12.08
N GLU A 74 4.65 -2.66 -12.97
CA GLU A 74 5.02 -2.90 -14.36
C GLU A 74 4.62 -1.74 -15.31
N ALA A 75 5.13 -0.55 -15.03
CA ALA A 75 5.09 0.57 -15.96
C ALA A 75 6.49 1.17 -16.14
N SER A 76 7.50 0.34 -16.41
CA SER A 76 8.82 0.77 -16.92
C SER A 76 9.65 -0.44 -17.35
N HIS A 77 9.64 -0.72 -18.65
CA HIS A 77 10.76 -1.12 -19.53
C HIS A 77 10.10 -1.57 -20.84
N ASP A 78 9.82 -0.62 -21.73
CA ASP A 78 10.73 -0.22 -22.80
C ASP A 78 10.82 -1.29 -23.91
N SER A 79 10.08 -0.97 -24.97
CA SER A 79 10.48 -1.04 -26.38
C SER A 79 10.92 -2.38 -26.99
N GLN A 80 10.07 -2.82 -27.94
CA GLN A 80 10.35 -3.41 -29.26
C GLN A 80 11.75 -4.00 -29.56
N PRO A 81 11.75 -5.10 -30.33
CA PRO A 81 11.95 -4.94 -31.79
C PRO A 81 10.71 -5.27 -32.63
#